data_AF-A0A661AS93-F1
#
_entry.id   AF-A0A661AS93-F1
#
_cell.length_a   1.000
_cell.length_b   1.000
_cell.length_c   1.000
_cell.angle_alpha   90.00
_cell.angle_beta   90.00
_cell.angle_gamma   90.00
#
_symmetry.space_group_name_H-M   'P 1'
#
loop_
_entity.id
_entity.type
_entity.pdbx_description
1 polymer ?
#
loop_
_entity_poly.entity_id
_entity_poly.type
_entity_poly.pdbx_seq_one_letter_code
_entity_poly.pdbx_strand_id
1 'polypeptide(L)'
;CQTPTKRTFGKPISGSLPTIIGSFKSAVTKRINRMRKMPGFPVWQRNYYEHIIRDEDELNAIRQYIIDNPQNWDIDTENPDFRENTKPLDSQ
;
A
#
# COMPACT_ATOMS: atom_id res chain seq x y z
N CYS A 1 -30.20 0.07 8.36
CA CYS A 1 -29.58 0.89 9.42
C CYS A 1 -28.23 0.27 9.79
N GLN A 2 -27.09 0.88 9.45
CA GLN A 2 -25.78 0.39 9.90
C GLN A 2 -25.34 1.20 11.12
N THR A 3 -25.25 0.55 12.27
CA THR A 3 -24.79 1.15 13.53
C THR A 3 -23.30 1.46 13.42
N PRO A 4 -22.81 2.65 13.79
CA PRO A 4 -21.39 2.97 13.73
C PRO A 4 -20.67 2.16 14.81
N THR A 5 -20.07 1.04 14.43
CA THR A 5 -19.22 0.26 15.33
C THR A 5 -17.93 1.04 15.53
N LYS A 6 -17.77 1.65 16.70
CA LYS A 6 -16.53 2.33 17.10
C LYS A 6 -15.41 1.29 17.05
N ARG A 7 -14.54 1.38 16.05
CA ARG A 7 -13.36 0.52 15.97
C ARG A 7 -12.44 0.87 17.14
N THR A 8 -12.45 0.05 18.18
CA THR A 8 -11.50 0.15 19.28
C THR A 8 -10.20 -0.47 18.81
N PHE A 9 -9.22 0.36 18.48
CA PHE A 9 -7.87 -0.14 18.21
C PHE A 9 -7.25 -0.61 19.53
N GLY A 10 -6.71 -1.83 19.55
CA GLY A 10 -5.93 -2.32 20.68
C GLY A 10 -4.71 -1.41 20.92
N LYS A 11 -4.17 -1.45 22.13
CA LYS A 11 -2.92 -0.73 22.44
C LYS A 11 -1.83 -1.17 21.44
N PRO A 12 -1.14 -0.22 20.77
CA PRO A 12 -0.09 -0.59 19.82
C PRO A 12 1.01 -1.35 20.57
N ILE A 13 1.38 -2.50 20.01
CA ILE A 13 2.46 -3.32 20.54
C ILE A 13 3.76 -2.69 20.02
N SER A 14 4.62 -2.24 20.94
CA SER A 14 5.91 -1.66 20.58
C SER A 14 6.76 -2.72 19.86
N GLY A 15 7.39 -2.32 18.76
CA GLY A 15 8.24 -3.21 17.94
C GLY A 15 7.48 -4.17 17.02
N SER A 16 6.14 -4.19 17.02
CA SER A 16 5.41 -5.00 16.05
C SER A 16 5.47 -4.38 14.65
N LEU A 17 5.45 -5.24 13.62
CA LEU A 17 5.48 -4.81 12.22
C LEU A 17 4.35 -3.81 11.88
N PRO A 18 3.08 -4.02 12.28
CA PRO A 18 2.01 -3.04 12.06
C PRO A 18 2.29 -1.67 12.69
N THR A 19 2.88 -1.64 13.89
CA THR A 19 3.20 -0.39 14.60
C THR A 19 4.32 0.38 13.88
N ILE A 20 5.36 -0.33 13.43
CA ILE A 20 6.48 0.27 12.70
C ILE A 20 5.99 0.84 11.36
N ILE A 21 5.27 0.03 10.58
CA ILE A 21 4.75 0.45 9.26
C ILE A 21 3.74 1.59 9.42
N GLY A 22 2.85 1.54 10.41
CA GLY A 22 1.90 2.61 10.70
C GLY A 22 2.59 3.93 11.03
N SER A 23 3.62 3.89 11.87
CA SER A 23 4.42 5.06 12.24
C SER A 23 5.15 5.65 11.03
N PHE A 24 5.77 4.79 10.21
CA PHE A 24 6.46 5.19 8.98
C PHE A 24 5.49 5.85 7.97
N LYS A 25 4.38 5.16 7.63
CA LYS A 25 3.38 5.67 6.68
C LYS A 25 2.78 6.99 7.15
N SER A 26 2.55 7.15 8.46
CA SER A 26 2.04 8.39 9.06
C SER A 26 3.04 9.55 8.90
N ALA A 27 4.30 9.34 9.28
CA ALA A 27 5.34 10.36 9.21
C ALA A 27 5.58 10.85 7.77
N VAL A 28 5.65 9.91 6.82
CA VAL A 28 5.85 10.20 5.40
C VAL A 28 4.64 10.90 4.78
N THR A 29 3.40 10.46 5.08
CA THR A 29 2.17 11.14 4.63
C THR A 29 2.17 12.59 5.07
N LYS A 30 2.49 12.87 6.35
CA LYS A 30 2.53 14.23 6.88
C LYS A 30 3.56 15.10 6.15
N ARG A 31 4.74 14.54 5.85
CA ARG A 31 5.80 15.25 5.11
C ARG A 31 5.38 15.54 3.67
N ILE A 32 4.87 14.56 2.95
CA ILE A 32 4.43 14.70 1.55
C ILE A 32 3.28 15.69 1.44
N ASN A 33 2.24 15.55 2.27
CA ASN A 33 1.08 16.44 2.21
C ASN A 33 1.44 17.89 2.57
N ARG A 34 2.42 18.10 3.45
CA ARG A 34 2.97 19.44 3.71
C ARG A 34 3.71 20.00 2.49
N MET A 35 4.53 19.19 1.81
CA MET A 35 5.25 19.60 0.60
C MET A 35 4.29 19.92 -0.56
N ARG A 36 3.24 19.11 -0.74
CA ARG A 36 2.22 19.27 -1.78
C ARG A 36 1.17 20.34 -1.46
N LYS A 37 1.15 20.89 -0.23
CA LYS A 37 0.07 21.76 0.29
C LYS A 37 -1.33 21.13 0.19
N MET A 38 -1.40 19.81 0.30
CA MET A 38 -2.61 19.01 0.14
C MET A 38 -2.86 18.16 1.40
N PRO A 39 -3.25 18.78 2.52
CA PRO A 39 -3.55 18.03 3.74
C PRO A 39 -4.73 17.08 3.52
N GLY A 40 -4.60 15.84 4.00
CA GLY A 40 -5.68 14.85 3.95
C GLY A 40 -5.76 14.01 2.69
N PHE A 41 -4.96 14.30 1.65
CA PHE A 41 -4.94 13.44 0.46
C PHE A 41 -4.27 12.10 0.76
N PRO A 42 -4.85 10.98 0.27
CA PRO A 42 -4.27 9.66 0.44
C PRO A 42 -2.98 9.55 -0.36
N VAL A 43 -1.92 9.08 0.28
CA VAL A 43 -0.60 8.87 -0.34
C VAL A 43 -0.33 7.38 -0.59
N TRP A 44 -0.89 6.51 0.25
CA TRP A 44 -0.59 5.09 0.25
C TRP A 44 -1.76 4.27 -0.31
N GLN A 45 -1.43 3.18 -1.02
CA GLN A 45 -2.36 2.07 -1.21
C GLN A 45 -2.78 1.50 0.15
N ARG A 46 -4.02 1.01 0.23
CA ARG A 46 -4.57 0.38 1.43
C ARG A 46 -3.81 -0.91 1.73
N ASN A 47 -3.57 -1.16 3.03
CA ASN A 47 -2.79 -2.29 3.55
C ASN A 47 -1.31 -2.26 3.13
N TYR A 48 -0.58 -3.32 3.45
CA TYR A 48 0.80 -3.56 3.05
C TYR A 48 0.99 -5.07 2.89
N TYR A 49 1.91 -5.48 2.02
CA TYR A 49 2.27 -6.88 1.84
C TYR A 49 3.32 -7.28 2.88
N GLU A 50 3.11 -8.44 3.51
CA GLU A 50 4.06 -9.03 4.44
C GLU A 50 4.22 -10.51 4.11
N HIS A 51 5.46 -10.99 4.11
CA HIS A 51 5.79 -12.37 3.79
C HIS A 51 7.10 -12.77 4.49
N ILE A 52 7.13 -13.97 5.06
CA ILE A 52 8.30 -14.47 5.80
C ILE A 52 9.15 -15.30 4.84
N ILE A 53 10.37 -14.85 4.60
CA ILE A 53 11.35 -15.54 3.76
C ILE A 53 11.95 -16.72 4.51
N ARG A 54 11.79 -17.92 3.97
CA ARG A 54 12.20 -19.17 4.65
C ARG A 54 13.42 -19.83 4.05
N ASP A 55 13.74 -19.52 2.80
CA ASP A 55 14.87 -20.09 2.08
C ASP A 55 15.50 -19.08 1.09
N GLU A 56 16.62 -19.49 0.51
CA GLU A 56 17.41 -18.64 -0.40
C GLU A 56 16.77 -18.48 -1.77
N ASP A 57 16.05 -19.49 -2.27
CA ASP A 57 15.37 -19.42 -3.55
C ASP A 57 14.26 -18.36 -3.51
N GLU A 58 13.49 -18.35 -2.42
CA GLU A 58 12.46 -17.36 -2.16
C GLU A 58 13.04 -15.94 -2.02
N LEU A 59 14.17 -15.81 -1.33
CA LEU A 59 14.89 -14.54 -1.22
C LEU A 59 15.32 -14.01 -2.59
N ASN A 60 15.85 -14.88 -3.45
CA ASN A 60 16.30 -14.51 -4.78
C ASN A 60 15.11 -14.14 -5.68
N ALA A 61 13.99 -14.87 -5.60
CA ALA A 61 12.76 -14.54 -6.31
C ALA A 61 12.22 -13.16 -5.91
N ILE A 62 12.18 -12.83 -4.61
CA ILE A 62 11.69 -11.53 -4.14
C ILE A 62 12.62 -10.39 -4.57
N ARG A 63 13.95 -10.60 -4.54
CA ARG A 63 14.91 -9.62 -5.04
C ARG A 63 14.72 -9.35 -6.52
N GLN A 64 14.53 -10.40 -7.30
CA GLN A 64 14.27 -10.28 -8.73
C GLN A 64 12.96 -9.53 -8.98
N TYR A 65 11.89 -9.85 -8.24
CA TYR A 65 10.63 -9.11 -8.31
C TYR A 65 10.81 -7.61 -8.03
N ILE A 66 11.59 -7.22 -7.01
CA ILE A 66 11.83 -5.79 -6.70
C ILE A 66 12.52 -5.07 -7.87
N ILE A 67 13.44 -5.74 -8.56
CA ILE A 67 14.17 -5.19 -9.71
C ILE A 67 13.24 -5.08 -10.93
N ASP A 68 12.42 -6.10 -11.16
CA ASP A 68 11.58 -6.21 -12.35
C ASP A 68 10.27 -5.41 -12.25
N ASN A 69 9.76 -5.17 -11.03
CA ASN A 69 8.48 -4.50 -10.82
C ASN A 69 8.35 -3.14 -11.52
N PRO A 70 9.36 -2.24 -11.48
CA PRO A 70 9.29 -0.98 -12.24
C PRO A 70 9.14 -1.18 -13.75
N GLN A 71 9.72 -2.24 -14.32
CA GLN A 71 9.61 -2.55 -15.75
C GLN A 71 8.24 -3.13 -16.10
N ASN A 72 7.66 -3.89 -15.17
CA ASN A 72 6.39 -4.58 -15.37
C ASN A 72 5.17 -3.80 -14.85
N TRP A 73 5.37 -2.60 -14.29
CA TRP A 73 4.31 -1.85 -13.60
C TRP A 73 3.10 -1.53 -14.50
N ASP A 74 3.33 -1.20 -15.76
CA ASP A 74 2.26 -0.80 -16.69
C ASP A 74 1.31 -1.96 -17.05
N ILE A 75 1.80 -3.20 -16.91
CA ILE A 75 1.03 -4.43 -17.19
C ILE A 75 0.60 -5.16 -15.92
N ASP A 76 0.92 -4.61 -14.75
CA ASP A 76 0.58 -5.21 -13.46
C ASP A 76 -0.90 -5.00 -13.13
N THR A 77 -1.58 -6.06 -12.69
CA THR A 77 -3.01 -6.02 -12.36
C THR A 77 -3.34 -5.22 -11.10
N GLU A 78 -2.35 -5.01 -10.22
CA GLU A 78 -2.44 -4.18 -9.02
C GLU A 78 -2.15 -2.70 -9.31
N ASN A 79 -1.73 -2.36 -10.53
CA ASN A 79 -1.65 -0.98 -10.97
C ASN A 79 -3.06 -0.37 -11.05
N PRO A 80 -3.38 0.69 -10.29
CA PRO A 80 -4.69 1.34 -10.34
C PRO A 80 -5.05 1.84 -11.74
N ASP A 81 -4.06 2.26 -12.52
CA ASP A 81 -4.25 2.80 -13.87
C ASP A 81 -4.59 1.69 -14.88
N PHE A 82 -4.19 0.45 -14.61
CA PHE A 82 -4.52 -0.71 -15.44
C PHE A 82 -6.04 -0.95 -15.54
N ARG A 83 -6.78 -0.74 -14.43
CA ARG A 83 -8.23 -0.95 -14.36
C ARG A 83 -9.06 0.17 -15.00
N GLU A 84 -8.49 1.35 -15.22
CA GLU A 84 -9.19 2.44 -15.90
C GLU A 84 -9.27 2.20 -17.42
N ASN A 85 -8.25 1.54 -17.98
CA ASN A 85 -8.15 1.26 -19.41
C ASN A 85 -9.07 0.14 -19.92
N THR A 86 -9.63 -0.68 -19.02
CA THR A 86 -10.53 -1.79 -19.35
C THR A 86 -12.01 -1.47 -19.16
N LYS A 87 -12.38 -0.25 -18.78
CA LYS A 87 -13.80 0.15 -18.74
C LYS A 87 -14.34 0.21 -20.18
N PRO A 88 -15.38 -0.56 -20.55
CA PRO A 88 -15.98 -0.47 -21.87
C PRO A 88 -16.47 0.95 -22.12
N LEU A 89 -16.28 1.44 -23.34
CA LEU A 89 -16.69 2.76 -23.84
C LEU A 89 -18.22 2.87 -23.97
N ASP A 90 -19.01 2.32 -23.06
CA ASP A 90 -20.48 2.35 -23.17
C ASP A 90 -21.10 2.53 -21.79
N SER A 91 -21.20 3.78 -21.33
CA SER A 91 -22.19 4.29 -20.38
C SER A 91 -22.03 5.81 -20.27
N GLN A 92 -22.47 6.53 -21.30
CA GLN A 92 -22.99 7.89 -21.13
C GLN A 92 -24.45 7.80 -20.70
#